data_AF-A0A967LI86-F1
#
_entry.id   AF-A0A967LI86-F1
#
_cell.length_a   1.000
_cell.length_b   1.000
_cell.length_c   1.000
_cell.angle_alpha   90.00
_cell.angle_beta   90.00
_cell.angle_gamma   90.00
#
_symmetry.space_group_name_H-M   'P 1'
#
loop_
_entity.id
_entity.type
_entity.pdbx_description
1 polymer ?
#
loop_
_entity_poly.entity_id
_entity_poly.type
_entity_poly.pdbx_seq_one_letter_code
_entity_poly.pdbx_strand_id
1 'polypeptide(L)'
;MAVTNGTAPSFNSEMMTVLKNSEVLSAITELLPADRPVADRLKEEISFLLKTANWSGETSVLAQSHFAAKHTSGPLRDVLQLPGNFVLLRNDDQYAILQYVEKRWTSLNRRGEIVSDNIDSQSEDLVDAVVMTLPPKSSAIGGFSSLVALWPELRAAWAEVGVASLFINFGQLLLPLFALL
;
A
#
# COMPACT_ATOMS: atom_id res chain seq x y z
N MET A 1 17.52 -23.45 -34.30
CA MET A 1 17.55 -22.37 -33.29
C MET A 1 16.42 -21.43 -33.60
N ALA A 2 15.29 -21.55 -32.91
CA ALA A 2 14.13 -20.69 -33.10
C ALA A 2 14.25 -19.50 -32.14
N VAL A 3 14.34 -18.29 -32.69
CA VAL A 3 14.25 -17.05 -31.94
C VAL A 3 12.77 -16.82 -31.66
N THR A 4 12.32 -17.14 -30.46
CA THR A 4 11.01 -16.70 -30.00
C THR A 4 11.12 -15.20 -29.70
N ASN A 5 10.54 -14.38 -30.57
CA ASN A 5 10.27 -12.98 -30.26
C ASN A 5 9.36 -12.96 -29.02
N GLY A 6 9.95 -12.73 -27.86
CA GLY A 6 9.22 -12.47 -26.63
C GLY A 6 8.44 -11.18 -26.82
N THR A 7 7.15 -11.29 -27.05
CA THR A 7 6.21 -10.18 -26.90
C THR A 7 6.42 -9.66 -25.48
N ALA A 8 6.97 -8.45 -25.35
CA ALA A 8 7.08 -7.81 -24.04
C ALA A 8 5.68 -7.80 -23.40
N PRO A 9 5.56 -8.16 -22.11
CA PRO A 9 4.28 -8.06 -21.42
C PRO A 9 3.82 -6.62 -21.59
N SER A 10 2.72 -6.36 -22.28
CA SER A 10 2.12 -5.04 -22.35
C SER A 10 1.05 -4.97 -21.27
N PHE A 11 0.89 -3.83 -20.59
CA PHE A 11 -0.29 -3.65 -19.74
C PHE A 11 -1.54 -3.99 -20.57
N ASN A 12 -2.34 -4.95 -20.10
CA ASN A 12 -3.63 -5.25 -20.69
C ASN A 12 -4.47 -3.97 -20.66
N SER A 13 -4.52 -3.27 -21.80
CA SER A 13 -5.06 -1.90 -21.91
C SER A 13 -6.56 -1.84 -21.67
N GLU A 14 -7.23 -3.00 -21.62
CA GLU A 14 -8.64 -3.12 -21.24
C GLU A 14 -8.87 -3.10 -19.72
N MET A 15 -7.84 -3.41 -18.91
CA MET A 15 -7.96 -3.53 -17.45
C MET A 15 -7.26 -2.41 -16.68
N MET A 16 -6.20 -1.83 -17.25
CA MET A 16 -5.41 -0.77 -16.64
C MET A 16 -5.33 0.46 -17.53
N THR A 17 -5.46 1.64 -16.91
CA THR A 17 -5.20 2.89 -17.62
C THR A 17 -3.70 3.09 -17.75
N VAL A 18 -3.21 3.05 -18.98
CA VAL A 18 -1.83 3.38 -19.31
C VAL A 18 -1.64 4.89 -19.26
N LEU A 19 -0.70 5.34 -18.44
CA LEU A 19 -0.37 6.74 -18.19
C LEU A 19 1.05 7.05 -18.65
N LYS A 20 1.25 8.27 -19.14
CA LYS A 20 2.58 8.86 -19.33
C LYS A 20 3.08 9.53 -18.05
N ASN A 21 4.39 9.79 -17.98
CA ASN A 21 5.03 10.50 -16.85
C ASN A 21 4.27 11.73 -16.35
N SER A 22 3.84 12.61 -17.27
CA SER A 22 3.09 13.82 -16.92
C SER A 22 1.70 13.53 -16.34
N GLU A 23 1.06 12.46 -16.82
CA GLU A 23 -0.29 12.06 -16.42
C GLU A 23 -0.31 11.39 -15.05
N VAL A 24 0.76 10.68 -14.70
CA VAL A 24 0.98 10.14 -13.34
C VAL A 24 0.98 11.27 -12.32
N LEU A 25 1.74 12.35 -12.58
CA LEU A 25 1.84 13.50 -11.67
C LEU A 25 0.50 14.26 -11.57
N SER A 26 -0.25 14.36 -12.65
CA SER A 26 -1.62 14.92 -12.63
C SER A 26 -2.55 14.06 -11.78
N ALA A 27 -2.54 12.75 -11.96
CA ALA A 27 -3.37 11.83 -11.19
C ALA A 27 -3.12 11.93 -9.68
N ILE A 28 -1.86 12.04 -9.26
CA ILE A 28 -1.47 12.20 -7.86
C ILE A 28 -2.00 13.51 -7.27
N THR A 29 -1.92 14.60 -8.05
CA THR A 29 -2.38 15.92 -7.61
C THR A 29 -3.89 15.91 -7.35
N GLU A 30 -4.65 15.25 -8.22
CA GLU A 30 -6.11 15.12 -8.09
C GLU A 30 -6.53 14.09 -7.03
N LEU A 31 -5.67 13.11 -6.71
CA LEU A 31 -5.98 12.07 -5.74
C LEU A 31 -6.04 12.59 -4.29
N LEU A 32 -5.27 13.63 -3.97
CA LEU A 32 -5.07 14.17 -2.62
C LEU A 32 -5.43 15.68 -2.51
N PRO A 33 -6.65 16.11 -2.85
CA PRO A 33 -6.99 17.53 -2.93
C PRO A 33 -7.07 18.22 -1.56
N ALA A 34 -7.38 17.46 -0.50
CA ALA A 34 -7.56 17.96 0.85
C ALA A 34 -6.24 18.16 1.63
N ASP A 35 -5.15 17.53 1.18
CA ASP A 35 -3.86 17.53 1.87
C ASP A 35 -2.74 17.93 0.90
N ARG A 36 -2.81 19.19 0.44
CA ARG A 36 -1.87 19.76 -0.55
C ARG A 36 -0.40 19.56 -0.16
N PRO A 37 0.04 19.75 1.10
CA PRO A 37 1.44 19.53 1.47
C PRO A 37 1.89 18.07 1.26
N VAL A 38 1.02 17.11 1.56
CA VAL A 38 1.32 15.68 1.33
C VAL A 38 1.29 15.35 -0.16
N ALA A 39 0.34 15.92 -0.91
CA ALA A 39 0.26 15.75 -2.37
C ALA A 39 1.50 16.32 -3.08
N ASP A 40 1.95 17.52 -2.70
CA ASP A 40 3.13 18.17 -3.29
C ASP A 40 4.40 17.37 -3.01
N ARG A 41 4.56 16.86 -1.78
CA ARG A 41 5.70 16.02 -1.41
C ARG A 41 5.68 14.68 -2.14
N LEU A 42 4.52 14.01 -2.20
CA LEU A 42 4.37 12.77 -2.96
C LEU A 42 4.67 12.97 -4.44
N LYS A 43 4.24 14.10 -5.01
CA LYS A 43 4.52 14.48 -6.40
C LYS A 43 6.01 14.70 -6.63
N GLU A 44 6.72 15.35 -5.71
CA GLU A 44 8.17 15.54 -5.81
C GLU A 44 8.90 14.19 -5.81
N GLU A 45 8.61 13.32 -4.84
CA GLU A 45 9.22 11.99 -4.72
C GLU A 45 8.92 11.10 -5.93
N ILE A 46 7.66 11.06 -6.39
CA ILE A 46 7.29 10.29 -7.57
C ILE A 46 7.91 10.91 -8.83
N SER A 47 8.01 12.23 -8.94
CA SER A 47 8.68 12.86 -10.09
C SER A 47 10.16 12.47 -10.17
N PHE A 48 10.80 12.23 -9.03
CA PHE A 48 12.17 11.74 -8.96
C PHE A 48 12.26 10.27 -9.38
N LEU A 49 11.34 9.43 -8.90
CA LEU A 49 11.21 8.03 -9.36
C LEU A 49 10.99 7.93 -10.87
N LEU A 50 10.15 8.77 -11.46
CA LEU A 50 9.86 8.73 -12.91
C LEU A 50 11.06 9.17 -13.77
N LYS A 51 12.03 9.89 -13.19
CA LYS A 51 13.26 10.31 -13.89
C LYS A 51 14.37 9.26 -13.81
N THR A 52 14.30 8.34 -12.85
CA THR A 52 15.35 7.33 -12.62
C THR A 52 14.96 5.96 -13.18
N ALA A 53 15.93 5.27 -13.78
CA ALA A 53 15.77 3.87 -14.14
C ALA A 53 15.87 2.96 -12.89
N ASN A 54 16.54 3.41 -11.83
CA ASN A 54 16.85 2.58 -10.67
C ASN A 54 15.86 2.78 -9.50
N TRP A 55 14.66 2.21 -9.63
CA TRP A 55 13.63 2.28 -8.59
C TRP A 55 14.04 1.59 -7.28
N SER A 56 14.86 0.53 -7.35
CA SER A 56 15.32 -0.18 -6.15
C SER A 56 16.16 0.69 -5.20
N GLY A 57 17.04 1.54 -5.77
CA GLY A 57 17.86 2.46 -4.99
C GLY A 57 17.05 3.60 -4.39
N GLU A 58 16.18 4.22 -5.18
CA GLU A 58 15.44 5.40 -4.76
C GLU A 58 14.29 5.10 -3.81
N THR A 59 13.67 3.91 -3.91
CA THR A 59 12.65 3.50 -2.93
C THR A 59 13.21 3.36 -1.53
N SER A 60 14.51 3.10 -1.36
CA SER A 60 15.15 3.07 -0.04
C SER A 60 15.25 4.47 0.59
N VAL A 61 15.41 5.51 -0.24
CA VAL A 61 15.39 6.93 0.19
C VAL A 61 13.97 7.36 0.52
N LEU A 62 13.02 6.98 -0.33
CA LEU A 62 11.59 7.16 -0.13
C LEU A 62 11.08 6.47 1.13
N ALA A 63 11.53 5.26 1.45
CA ALA A 63 11.14 4.53 2.65
C ALA A 63 11.65 5.20 3.95
N GLN A 64 12.72 6.00 3.87
CA GLN A 64 13.19 6.84 4.96
C GLN A 64 12.40 8.15 5.08
N SER A 65 11.59 8.48 4.07
CA SER A 65 10.65 9.60 4.08
C SER A 65 9.33 9.21 4.79
N HIS A 66 8.35 10.11 4.82
CA HIS A 66 7.05 9.88 5.44
C HIS A 66 6.19 8.79 4.75
N PHE A 67 6.64 8.25 3.62
CA PHE A 67 5.94 7.20 2.90
C PHE A 67 6.66 5.86 3.06
N ALA A 68 5.98 4.87 3.64
CA ALA A 68 6.48 3.50 3.64
C ALA A 68 6.38 2.95 2.21
N ALA A 69 7.49 2.99 1.47
CA ALA A 69 7.59 2.54 0.08
C ALA A 69 8.49 1.30 -0.03
N LYS A 70 8.14 0.37 -0.92
CA LYS A 70 8.92 -0.82 -1.22
C LYS A 70 8.92 -1.07 -2.72
N HIS A 71 10.12 -1.19 -3.28
CA HIS A 71 10.31 -1.66 -4.65
C HIS A 71 10.17 -3.19 -4.73
N THR A 72 9.53 -3.65 -5.79
CA THR A 72 9.47 -5.06 -6.16
C THR A 72 9.39 -5.19 -7.67
N SER A 73 9.95 -6.27 -8.21
CA SER A 73 9.80 -6.62 -9.61
C SER A 73 9.40 -8.09 -9.68
N GLY A 74 8.37 -8.40 -10.46
CA GLY A 74 7.81 -9.74 -10.54
C GLY A 74 6.38 -9.76 -11.08
N PRO A 75 5.70 -10.91 -10.96
CA PRO A 75 4.30 -11.05 -11.36
C PRO A 75 3.39 -10.06 -10.64
N LEU A 76 2.45 -9.45 -11.36
CA LEU A 76 1.48 -8.51 -10.78
C LEU A 76 0.76 -9.11 -9.56
N ARG A 77 0.38 -10.40 -9.61
CA ARG A 77 -0.23 -11.10 -8.47
C ARG A 77 0.57 -11.01 -7.16
N ASP A 78 1.90 -10.98 -7.24
CA ASP A 78 2.78 -10.98 -6.08
C ASP A 78 2.91 -9.55 -5.54
N VAL A 79 2.94 -8.57 -6.45
CA VAL A 79 2.91 -7.14 -6.11
C VAL A 79 1.65 -6.77 -5.34
N LEU A 80 0.49 -7.26 -5.79
CA LEU A 80 -0.81 -6.94 -5.18
C LEU A 80 -1.04 -7.59 -3.81
N GLN A 81 -0.22 -8.58 -3.44
CA GLN A 81 -0.20 -9.19 -2.12
C GLN A 81 0.65 -8.43 -1.10
N LEU A 82 1.48 -7.48 -1.54
CA LEU A 82 2.31 -6.69 -0.64
C LEU A 82 1.45 -5.71 0.19
N PRO A 83 1.82 -5.47 1.46
CA PRO A 83 1.11 -4.52 2.30
C PRO A 83 1.31 -3.09 1.76
N GLY A 84 0.20 -2.45 1.40
CA GLY A 84 0.15 -1.08 0.88
C GLY A 84 -1.25 -0.72 0.41
N ASN A 85 -1.47 0.55 0.11
CA ASN A 85 -2.75 1.04 -0.43
C ASN A 85 -2.60 1.81 -1.74
N PHE A 86 -1.37 1.91 -2.26
CA PHE A 86 -1.06 2.54 -3.51
C PHE A 86 0.08 1.79 -4.20
N VAL A 87 -0.03 1.59 -5.50
CA VAL A 87 1.01 0.96 -6.32
C VAL A 87 1.22 1.81 -7.55
N LEU A 88 2.48 2.17 -7.79
CA LEU A 88 2.93 2.69 -9.08
C LEU A 88 3.59 1.55 -9.84
N LEU A 89 2.99 1.18 -10.97
CA LEU A 89 3.53 0.18 -11.88
C LEU A 89 4.29 0.88 -13.00
N ARG A 90 5.39 0.29 -13.43
CA ARG A 90 6.14 0.61 -14.64
C ARG A 90 6.34 -0.63 -15.47
N ASN A 91 6.21 -0.41 -16.76
CA ASN A 91 6.52 -1.38 -17.79
C ASN A 91 7.09 -0.60 -18.98
N ASP A 92 8.39 -0.73 -19.21
CA ASP A 92 9.15 0.15 -20.11
C ASP A 92 8.88 1.65 -19.81
N ASP A 93 8.35 2.40 -20.79
CA ASP A 93 8.00 3.82 -20.70
C ASP A 93 6.52 4.07 -20.32
N GLN A 94 5.80 3.01 -19.95
CA GLN A 94 4.40 3.06 -19.57
C GLN A 94 4.24 2.93 -18.06
N TYR A 95 3.26 3.66 -17.53
CA TYR A 95 2.96 3.67 -16.11
C TYR A 95 1.50 3.36 -15.86
N ALA A 96 1.19 2.74 -14.73
CA ALA A 96 -0.17 2.60 -14.25
C ALA A 96 -0.19 2.87 -12.74
N ILE A 97 -1.27 3.48 -12.27
CA ILE A 97 -1.49 3.70 -10.84
C ILE A 97 -2.64 2.80 -10.38
N LEU A 98 -2.40 2.07 -9.30
CA LEU A 98 -3.42 1.30 -8.60
C LEU A 98 -3.60 1.84 -7.19
N GLN A 99 -4.84 1.85 -6.73
CA GLN A 99 -5.20 2.20 -5.36
C GLN A 99 -6.01 1.08 -4.73
N TYR A 100 -5.76 0.80 -3.45
CA TYR A 100 -6.56 -0.14 -2.69
C TYR A 100 -7.72 0.60 -2.02
N VAL A 101 -8.93 0.39 -2.52
CA VAL A 101 -10.16 1.04 -2.05
C VAL A 101 -11.19 -0.06 -1.80
N GLU A 102 -11.90 -0.01 -0.66
CA GLU A 102 -12.99 -0.96 -0.35
C GLU A 102 -12.61 -2.45 -0.50
N LYS A 103 -11.38 -2.80 -0.08
CA LYS A 103 -10.80 -4.14 -0.15
C LYS A 103 -10.50 -4.66 -1.57
N ARG A 104 -10.37 -3.76 -2.55
CA ARG A 104 -10.06 -4.10 -3.94
C ARG A 104 -9.03 -3.14 -4.52
N TRP A 105 -8.22 -3.66 -5.45
CA TRP A 105 -7.31 -2.82 -6.22
C TRP A 105 -8.06 -2.22 -7.42
N THR A 106 -7.95 -0.91 -7.59
CA THR A 106 -8.61 -0.16 -8.65
C THR A 106 -7.59 0.66 -9.43
N SER A 107 -7.70 0.73 -10.77
CA SER A 107 -6.84 1.56 -11.62
C SER A 107 -7.36 3.00 -11.69
N LEU A 108 -6.42 3.96 -11.66
CA LEU A 108 -6.70 5.38 -11.75
C LEU A 108 -6.36 5.95 -13.13
N ASN A 109 -7.16 6.91 -13.61
CA ASN A 109 -6.80 7.74 -14.77
C ASN A 109 -5.91 8.94 -14.39
N ARG A 110 -5.56 9.73 -15.41
CA ARG A 110 -4.86 11.03 -15.29
C ARG A 110 -5.52 12.07 -14.38
N ARG A 111 -6.80 11.89 -14.03
CA ARG A 111 -7.57 12.75 -13.11
C ARG A 111 -7.66 12.16 -11.71
N GLY A 112 -6.98 11.05 -11.42
CA GLY A 112 -7.09 10.37 -10.13
C GLY A 112 -8.46 9.72 -9.90
N GLU A 113 -9.29 9.58 -10.94
CA GLU A 113 -10.59 8.92 -10.87
C GLU A 113 -10.43 7.42 -11.13
N ILE A 114 -11.25 6.61 -10.46
CA ILE A 114 -11.29 5.16 -10.68
C ILE A 114 -11.85 4.88 -12.07
N VAL A 115 -11.08 4.15 -12.88
CA VAL A 115 -11.49 3.73 -14.24
C VAL A 115 -11.93 2.28 -14.27
N SER A 116 -11.25 1.43 -13.50
CA SER A 116 -11.51 0.00 -13.45
C SER A 116 -11.32 -0.50 -12.03
N ASP A 117 -12.27 -1.28 -11.55
CA ASP A 117 -12.22 -2.02 -10.29
C ASP A 117 -11.97 -3.52 -10.50
N ASN A 118 -11.78 -3.94 -11.76
CA ASN A 118 -11.58 -5.32 -12.15
C ASN A 118 -10.12 -5.55 -12.57
N ILE A 119 -9.21 -5.38 -11.61
CA ILE A 119 -7.81 -5.73 -11.79
C ILE A 119 -7.67 -7.24 -11.60
N ASP A 120 -7.15 -7.92 -12.62
CA ASP A 120 -6.89 -9.36 -12.52
C ASP A 120 -5.77 -9.64 -11.50
N SER A 121 -6.19 -9.98 -10.29
CA SER A 121 -5.30 -10.36 -9.19
C SER A 121 -4.47 -11.63 -9.45
N GLN A 122 -4.81 -12.40 -10.49
CA GLN A 122 -4.10 -13.63 -10.87
C GLN A 122 -3.15 -13.42 -12.06
N SER A 123 -3.01 -12.19 -12.55
CA SER A 123 -2.12 -11.89 -13.67
C SER A 123 -0.66 -12.27 -13.35
N GLU A 124 -0.05 -13.00 -14.29
CA GLU A 124 1.37 -13.35 -14.29
C GLU A 124 2.24 -12.31 -15.02
N ASP A 125 1.66 -11.18 -15.43
CA ASP A 125 2.38 -10.13 -16.14
C ASP A 125 3.52 -9.61 -15.26
N LEU A 126 4.73 -9.64 -15.81
CA LEU A 126 5.91 -9.14 -15.13
C LEU A 126 5.88 -7.61 -15.15
N VAL A 127 5.89 -7.02 -13.96
CA VAL A 127 5.85 -5.58 -13.77
C VAL A 127 6.99 -5.15 -12.83
N ASP A 128 7.43 -3.92 -13.03
CA ASP A 128 8.28 -3.23 -12.08
C ASP A 128 7.38 -2.32 -11.24
N ALA A 129 7.43 -2.41 -9.90
CA ALA A 129 6.44 -1.79 -9.04
C ALA A 129 7.05 -1.12 -7.82
N VAL A 130 6.46 0.01 -7.45
CA VAL A 130 6.64 0.65 -6.15
C VAL A 130 5.32 0.58 -5.40
N VAL A 131 5.30 -0.23 -4.36
CA VAL A 131 4.16 -0.34 -3.43
C VAL A 131 4.40 0.63 -2.29
N MET A 132 3.40 1.45 -1.97
CA MET A 132 3.49 2.40 -0.87
C MET A 132 2.23 2.45 -0.02
N THR A 133 2.42 2.91 1.22
CA THR A 133 1.31 3.25 2.12
C THR A 133 1.17 4.76 2.19
N LEU A 134 0.12 5.28 1.54
CA LEU A 134 -0.31 6.66 1.67
C LEU A 134 -1.03 6.85 3.01
N PRO A 135 -0.84 8.01 3.67
CA PRO A 135 -1.64 8.34 4.84
C PRO A 135 -3.12 8.36 4.46
N PRO A 136 -4.02 7.91 5.36
CA PRO A 136 -5.46 7.93 5.09
C PRO A 136 -5.88 9.35 4.73
N LYS A 137 -6.65 9.51 3.65
CA LYS A 137 -7.22 10.81 3.27
C LYS A 137 -7.89 11.39 4.50
N SER A 138 -7.52 12.61 4.88
CA SER A 138 -8.23 13.39 5.88
C SER A 138 -9.60 13.77 5.32
N SER A 139 -10.50 12.80 5.21
CA SER A 139 -11.91 13.07 5.35
C SER A 139 -12.09 13.45 6.81
N ALA A 140 -12.20 14.75 7.07
CA ALA A 140 -12.71 15.24 8.33
C ALA A 140 -14.02 14.51 8.63
N ILE A 141 -13.98 13.69 9.69
CA ILE A 141 -15.04 13.07 10.52
C ILE A 141 -14.63 11.61 10.78
N GLY A 142 -13.98 11.35 11.92
CA GLY A 142 -13.99 10.02 12.55
C GLY A 142 -12.65 9.40 12.97
N GLY A 143 -11.50 9.98 12.60
CA GLY A 143 -10.19 9.53 13.10
C GLY A 143 -10.04 9.85 14.58
N PHE A 144 -9.77 8.84 15.41
CA PHE A 144 -9.68 8.85 16.88
C PHE A 144 -10.98 8.93 17.69
N SER A 145 -12.04 9.61 17.22
CA SER A 145 -13.31 9.63 17.97
C SER A 145 -14.01 8.26 17.97
N SER A 146 -13.90 7.49 16.88
CA SER A 146 -14.48 6.13 16.80
C SER A 146 -13.73 5.11 17.66
N LEU A 147 -12.40 5.22 17.79
CA LEU A 147 -11.60 4.37 18.69
C LEU A 147 -11.82 4.73 20.16
N VAL A 148 -11.95 6.01 20.49
CA VAL A 148 -12.32 6.45 21.85
C VAL A 148 -13.76 6.03 22.19
N ALA A 149 -14.67 6.04 21.22
CA ALA A 149 -16.05 5.58 21.41
C ALA A 149 -16.16 4.04 21.58
N LEU A 150 -15.28 3.27 20.94
CA LEU A 150 -15.19 1.80 21.07
C LEU A 150 -14.29 1.34 22.23
N TRP A 151 -13.52 2.23 22.85
CA TRP A 151 -12.62 1.93 23.97
C TRP A 151 -13.32 1.31 25.20
N PRO A 152 -14.52 1.74 25.62
CA PRO A 152 -15.20 1.15 26.77
C PRO A 152 -15.57 -0.32 26.55
N GLU A 153 -16.02 -0.67 25.34
CA GLU A 153 -16.39 -2.05 24.98
C GLU A 153 -15.16 -2.95 24.84
N LEU A 154 -14.09 -2.44 24.22
CA LEU A 154 -12.79 -3.12 24.17
C LEU A 154 -12.18 -3.32 25.57
N ARG A 155 -12.34 -2.34 26.49
CA ARG A 155 -11.90 -2.47 27.88
C ARG A 155 -12.64 -3.58 28.62
N ALA A 156 -13.93 -3.75 28.36
CA ALA A 156 -14.71 -4.84 28.97
C ALA A 156 -14.23 -6.21 28.47
N ALA A 157 -14.02 -6.36 27.15
CA ALA A 157 -13.50 -7.60 26.57
C ALA A 157 -12.05 -7.92 27.04
N TRP A 158 -11.20 -6.90 27.20
CA TRP A 158 -9.84 -7.06 27.74
C TRP A 158 -9.81 -7.30 29.26
N ALA A 159 -10.79 -6.79 30.01
CA ALA A 159 -10.90 -7.09 31.44
C ALA A 159 -11.25 -8.57 31.67
N GLU A 160 -12.11 -9.16 30.85
CA GLU A 160 -12.45 -10.58 30.97
C GLU A 160 -11.30 -11.51 30.55
N VAL A 161 -10.61 -11.21 29.44
CA VAL A 161 -9.50 -12.05 28.93
C VAL A 161 -8.18 -11.80 29.67
N GLY A 162 -7.92 -10.55 30.08
CA GLY A 162 -6.72 -10.15 30.81
C GLY A 162 -6.67 -10.64 32.25
N VAL A 163 -7.81 -10.71 32.94
CA VAL A 163 -7.88 -11.28 34.29
C VAL A 163 -7.61 -12.78 34.26
N ALA A 164 -8.16 -13.52 33.29
CA ALA A 164 -7.88 -14.95 33.13
C ALA A 164 -6.39 -15.24 32.87
N SER A 165 -5.73 -14.38 32.08
CA SER A 165 -4.31 -14.53 31.73
C SER A 165 -3.37 -14.18 32.90
N LEU A 166 -3.76 -13.23 33.76
CA LEU A 166 -2.99 -12.85 34.93
C LEU A 166 -2.98 -13.95 36.00
N PHE A 167 -4.12 -14.63 36.22
CA PHE A 167 -4.23 -15.72 37.20
C PHE A 167 -3.43 -16.98 36.81
N ILE A 168 -3.33 -17.29 35.51
CA ILE A 168 -2.56 -18.45 35.02
C ILE A 168 -1.05 -18.24 35.22
N ASN A 169 -0.55 -17.04 34.92
CA ASN A 169 0.87 -16.72 35.07
C ASN A 169 1.29 -16.52 36.53
N PHE A 170 0.41 -15.98 37.39
CA PHE A 170 0.69 -15.86 38.83
C PHE A 170 0.72 -17.22 39.55
N GLY A 171 -0.12 -18.18 39.12
CA GLY A 171 -0.12 -19.55 39.65
C GLY A 171 1.18 -20.31 39.35
N GLN A 172 1.79 -20.09 38.18
CA GLN A 172 3.08 -20.70 37.83
C GLN A 172 4.28 -20.07 38.57
N LEU A 173 4.17 -18.82 39.01
CA LEU A 173 5.18 -18.13 39.81
C LEU A 173 5.12 -18.45 41.31
N LEU A 174 3.98 -18.91 41.83
CA LEU A 174 3.82 -19.29 43.26
C LEU A 174 4.19 -20.75 43.56
N LEU A 175 4.17 -21.64 42.57
CA LEU A 175 4.53 -23.06 42.74
C LEU A 175 5.96 -23.29 43.29
N PRO A 176 7.01 -22.57 42.83
CA PRO A 176 8.36 -22.75 43.37
C PRO A 176 8.53 -22.23 44.80
N LEU A 177 7.69 -21.27 45.23
CA LEU A 177 7.80 -20.64 46.54
C LEU A 177 7.26 -21.52 47.67
N PHE A 178 6.26 -22.37 47.40
CA PHE A 178 5.76 -23.36 48.36
C PHE A 178 6.55 -24.67 48.38
N ALA A 179 7.37 -24.96 47.36
CA ALA A 179 8.26 -26.11 47.36
C ALA A 179 9.54 -25.90 48.20
N LEU A 180 9.76 -24.68 48.70
CA LEU A 180 10.93 -24.24 49.48
C LEU A 180 10.61 -24.00 50.97
N LEU A 181 9.40 -24.37 51.42
CA LEU A 181 8.93 -24.32 52.81
C LEU A 181 8.72 -25.74 53.35
#